data_AF-A0A6P5XCT2-F1
#
_entry.id   AF-A0A6P5XCT2-F1
#
_cell.length_a   1.000
_cell.length_b   1.000
_cell.length_c   1.000
_cell.angle_alpha   90.00
_cell.angle_beta   90.00
_cell.angle_gamma   90.00
#
_symmetry.space_group_name_H-M   'P 1'
#
loop_
_entity.id
_entity.type
_entity.pdbx_description
1 polymer ?
#
loop_
_entity_poly.entity_id
_entity_poly.type
_entity_poly.pdbx_seq_one_letter_code
_entity_poly.pdbx_strand_id
1 'polypeptide(L)'
;MSAETTMSIPNGNGNCNVQPDPQRTYQIVVAATKDLGIGKDGKLPWKLPSDLKFFKDVTLTTSDSGKKNAVIMGRKTWESIPLQNRPLPGRLNVVLTRSGSFDIATAENVVICGSMTSALELLAASPYCLSIEKVFVIGGGQIFRESLNAPGCDAIHITEIESSIECDTFMPAIDYSVFQPWYSSFPVVENNIRYCFTTYVRVRASAVEHLSQNCDQVLDNKPDTGKFEVKTFSFLPRMIFEKHEEYLYLKMVQDIISDGNLKDDRTGTGTLSKFGCQVRFNLRKTFPLLTTKKVFWRGVVEELLWFISGSTNAKVLQEKGIHIWDGNASRDFLDSIGLTNREEGDLGPVYGFQWRHFGASYTDMHADYTGQGFDQLLDVIDKIKNNPNDRRIILSAWNPSDLKLMVLPPCHMFAQVLFQVISSMCLVILMFIALMSGPCRSNFRNCQSLFQF
;
A
#
# COMPACT_ATOMS: atom_id res chain seq x y z
N MET A 1 -24.43 -66.45 -20.04
CA MET A 1 -23.27 -65.94 -20.79
C MET A 1 -22.51 -64.99 -19.89
N SER A 2 -21.35 -65.48 -19.43
CA SER A 2 -20.09 -64.76 -19.19
C SER A 2 -20.03 -63.62 -18.17
N ALA A 3 -19.04 -63.50 -17.30
CA ALA A 3 -18.05 -64.38 -16.68
C ALA A 3 -17.34 -63.45 -15.68
N GLU A 4 -17.30 -63.79 -14.40
CA GLU A 4 -16.47 -63.13 -13.40
C GLU A 4 -15.04 -63.69 -13.49
N THR A 5 -14.00 -62.86 -13.53
CA THR A 5 -12.67 -63.23 -12.99
C THR A 5 -11.78 -62.00 -12.65
N THR A 6 -11.41 -61.93 -11.37
CA THR A 6 -10.12 -61.52 -10.74
C THR A 6 -9.63 -60.07 -10.60
N MET A 7 -9.61 -59.63 -9.32
CA MET A 7 -8.47 -59.18 -8.48
C MET A 7 -7.36 -58.27 -9.06
N SER A 8 -7.11 -57.13 -8.41
CA SER A 8 -5.97 -56.93 -7.47
C SER A 8 -5.81 -55.46 -7.04
N ILE A 9 -5.41 -55.29 -5.78
CA ILE A 9 -5.08 -54.02 -5.10
C ILE A 9 -3.61 -53.65 -5.42
N PRO A 10 -3.29 -52.35 -5.53
CA PRO A 10 -2.00 -51.86 -5.04
C PRO A 10 -2.18 -50.89 -3.87
N ASN A 11 -1.59 -51.28 -2.74
CA ASN A 11 -1.33 -50.43 -1.59
C ASN A 11 -0.32 -49.35 -1.98
N GLY A 12 -0.65 -48.08 -1.72
CA GLY A 12 0.25 -46.95 -1.84
C GLY A 12 -0.04 -45.94 -0.74
N ASN A 13 0.61 -46.15 0.40
CA ASN A 13 0.53 -45.34 1.60
C ASN A 13 1.12 -43.95 1.32
N GLY A 14 0.27 -42.93 1.21
CA GLY A 14 0.64 -41.53 1.04
C GLY A 14 -0.20 -40.67 1.97
N ASN A 15 0.19 -40.68 3.24
CA ASN A 15 -0.44 -39.95 4.33
C ASN A 15 -0.25 -38.43 4.11
N CYS A 16 -1.17 -37.81 3.38
CA CYS A 16 -1.35 -36.36 3.37
C CYS A 16 -2.69 -36.06 4.06
N ASN A 17 -2.68 -36.19 5.38
CA ASN A 17 -3.78 -35.79 6.25
C ASN A 17 -3.83 -34.26 6.31
N VAL A 18 -4.25 -33.62 5.23
CA VAL A 18 -4.65 -32.21 5.25
C VAL A 18 -6.11 -32.18 5.66
N GLN A 19 -6.35 -32.21 6.97
CA GLN A 19 -7.64 -31.84 7.54
C GLN A 19 -8.00 -30.44 7.01
N PRO A 20 -9.17 -30.23 6.37
CA PRO A 20 -9.61 -28.89 6.04
C PRO A 20 -9.90 -28.17 7.36
N ASP A 21 -9.16 -27.11 7.68
CA ASP A 21 -9.35 -26.35 8.92
C ASP A 21 -10.81 -25.81 8.95
N PRO A 22 -11.69 -26.35 9.80
CA PRO A 22 -13.09 -25.97 9.85
C PRO A 22 -13.32 -24.72 10.71
N GLN A 23 -12.24 -24.08 11.18
CA GLN A 23 -12.33 -22.98 12.13
C GLN A 23 -12.42 -21.62 11.43
N ARG A 24 -13.30 -20.80 11.99
CA ARG A 24 -13.49 -19.43 11.54
C ARG A 24 -12.23 -18.60 11.81
N THR A 25 -11.80 -17.82 10.83
CA THR A 25 -10.68 -16.89 11.01
C THR A 25 -11.14 -15.61 11.71
N TYR A 26 -10.17 -14.83 12.18
CA TYR A 26 -10.42 -13.59 12.92
C TYR A 26 -9.40 -12.50 12.58
N GLN A 27 -9.71 -11.29 13.02
CA GLN A 27 -8.84 -10.12 12.89
C GLN A 27 -8.58 -9.53 14.27
N ILE A 28 -7.49 -8.81 14.46
CA ILE A 28 -7.18 -8.11 15.71
C ILE A 28 -7.48 -6.63 15.57
N VAL A 29 -8.02 -6.04 16.63
CA VAL A 29 -8.12 -4.57 16.77
C VAL A 29 -7.46 -4.18 18.10
N VAL A 30 -6.44 -3.33 18.03
CA VAL A 30 -5.64 -2.95 19.21
C VAL A 30 -5.09 -1.53 19.07
N ALA A 31 -4.92 -0.82 20.18
CA ALA A 31 -4.11 0.38 20.25
C ALA A 31 -2.89 0.08 21.14
N ALA A 32 -1.69 0.43 20.68
CA ALA A 32 -0.46 0.10 21.38
C ALA A 32 0.57 1.24 21.27
N THR A 33 1.34 1.43 22.34
CA THR A 33 2.52 2.32 22.34
C THR A 33 3.65 1.74 21.49
N LYS A 34 4.69 2.53 21.25
CA LYS A 34 5.94 2.10 20.61
C LYS A 34 6.55 0.86 21.28
N ASP A 35 6.41 0.73 22.60
CA ASP A 35 6.89 -0.39 23.39
C ASP A 35 5.85 -1.52 23.51
N LEU A 36 4.84 -1.53 22.64
CA LEU A 36 3.75 -2.51 22.57
C LEU A 36 2.86 -2.55 23.83
N GLY A 37 2.86 -1.48 24.61
CA GLY A 37 2.01 -1.33 25.80
C GLY A 37 0.57 -1.02 25.41
N ILE A 38 -0.38 -1.74 25.99
CA ILE A 38 -1.82 -1.68 25.64
C ILE A 38 -2.72 -1.28 26.83
N GLY A 39 -2.16 -1.22 28.04
CA GLY A 39 -2.95 -1.01 29.26
C GLY A 39 -2.08 -0.72 30.48
N LYS A 40 -2.70 -0.04 31.46
CA LYS A 40 -2.16 0.25 32.78
C LYS A 40 -3.28 0.13 33.81
N ASP A 41 -3.07 -0.63 34.88
CA ASP A 41 -4.02 -0.81 35.99
C ASP A 41 -5.43 -1.22 35.52
N GLY A 42 -5.48 -2.06 34.47
CA GLY A 42 -6.74 -2.54 33.88
C GLY A 42 -7.53 -1.49 33.08
N LYS A 43 -6.90 -0.38 32.69
CA LYS A 43 -7.49 0.70 31.88
C LYS A 43 -6.60 1.06 30.70
N LEU A 44 -7.16 1.79 29.74
CA LEU A 44 -6.38 2.46 28.69
C LEU A 44 -5.67 3.67 29.31
N PRO A 45 -4.34 3.81 29.17
CA PRO A 45 -3.59 4.92 29.75
C PRO A 45 -3.65 6.21 28.90
N TRP A 46 -4.48 6.22 27.85
CA TRP A 46 -4.73 7.38 26.99
C TRP A 46 -6.23 7.58 26.77
N LYS A 47 -6.58 8.77 26.30
CA LYS A 47 -7.94 9.11 25.88
C LYS A 47 -7.91 9.62 24.44
N LEU A 48 -8.26 8.74 23.52
CA LEU A 48 -8.24 9.01 22.07
C LEU A 48 -9.64 8.75 21.48
N PRO A 49 -10.53 9.75 21.46
CA PRO A 49 -11.87 9.60 20.89
C PRO A 49 -11.88 9.12 19.43
N SER A 50 -10.91 9.55 18.63
CA SER A 50 -10.81 9.15 17.23
C SER A 50 -10.36 7.69 17.07
N ASP A 51 -9.53 7.16 17.98
CA ASP A 51 -9.21 5.73 18.08
C ASP A 51 -10.44 4.89 18.46
N LEU A 52 -11.20 5.32 19.48
CA LEU A 52 -12.44 4.63 19.86
C LEU A 52 -13.48 4.63 18.73
N LYS A 53 -13.53 5.71 17.93
CA LYS A 53 -14.34 5.78 16.72
C LYS A 53 -13.85 4.77 15.68
N PHE A 54 -12.55 4.71 15.41
CA PHE A 54 -11.97 3.72 14.49
C PHE A 54 -12.26 2.28 14.94
N PHE A 55 -12.04 1.97 16.22
CA PHE A 55 -12.40 0.68 16.83
C PHE A 55 -13.88 0.34 16.61
N LYS A 56 -14.77 1.30 16.88
CA LYS A 56 -16.21 1.13 16.68
C LYS A 56 -16.53 0.85 15.21
N ASP A 57 -16.05 1.67 14.29
CA ASP A 57 -16.37 1.54 12.87
C ASP A 57 -15.86 0.20 12.32
N VAL A 58 -14.61 -0.19 12.61
CA VAL A 58 -14.03 -1.47 12.17
C VAL A 58 -14.81 -2.67 12.71
N THR A 59 -15.17 -2.65 13.99
CA THR A 59 -15.82 -3.80 14.63
C THR A 59 -17.33 -3.84 14.41
N LEU A 60 -17.98 -2.72 14.09
CA LEU A 60 -19.44 -2.62 13.94
C LEU A 60 -19.89 -2.77 12.48
N THR A 61 -19.15 -2.21 11.52
CA THR A 61 -19.60 -2.17 10.12
C THR A 61 -19.56 -3.54 9.48
N THR A 62 -20.68 -3.94 8.90
CA THR A 62 -20.83 -5.15 8.07
C THR A 62 -21.05 -4.76 6.61
N SER A 63 -20.77 -5.68 5.69
CA SER A 63 -21.12 -5.54 4.27
C SER A 63 -22.56 -5.97 4.01
N ASP A 64 -23.04 -6.93 4.79
CA ASP A 64 -24.43 -7.39 4.81
C ASP A 64 -25.18 -6.78 6.00
N SER A 65 -26.25 -6.03 5.73
CA SER A 65 -27.08 -5.37 6.74
C SER A 65 -27.89 -6.34 7.61
N GLY A 66 -28.07 -7.59 7.15
CA GLY A 66 -28.71 -8.66 7.93
C GLY A 66 -27.79 -9.34 8.93
N LYS A 67 -26.48 -9.07 8.87
CA LYS A 67 -25.46 -9.68 9.73
C LYS A 67 -24.93 -8.71 10.78
N LYS A 68 -24.29 -9.29 11.80
CA LYS A 68 -23.52 -8.56 12.83
C LYS A 68 -22.07 -9.05 12.83
N ASN A 69 -21.18 -8.34 13.49
CA ASN A 69 -19.83 -8.86 13.78
C ASN A 69 -19.76 -9.40 15.21
N ALA A 70 -18.78 -10.27 15.47
CA ALA A 70 -18.45 -10.76 16.81
C ALA A 70 -17.14 -10.14 17.31
N VAL A 71 -17.09 -9.83 18.60
CA VAL A 71 -15.89 -9.35 19.30
C VAL A 71 -15.52 -10.34 20.41
N ILE A 72 -14.31 -10.88 20.38
CA ILE A 72 -13.78 -11.81 21.37
C ILE A 72 -12.83 -11.06 22.29
N MET A 73 -13.03 -11.21 23.60
CA MET A 73 -12.17 -10.58 24.61
C MET A 73 -12.00 -11.42 25.86
N GLY A 74 -10.90 -11.23 26.59
CA GLY A 74 -10.72 -11.82 27.92
C GLY A 74 -11.56 -11.13 29.01
N ARG A 75 -11.85 -11.84 30.11
CA ARG A 75 -12.61 -11.32 31.27
C ARG A 75 -12.12 -9.94 31.76
N LYS A 76 -10.81 -9.74 31.92
CA LYS A 76 -10.26 -8.45 32.39
C LYS A 76 -10.53 -7.29 31.43
N THR A 77 -10.48 -7.55 30.11
CA THR A 77 -10.85 -6.56 29.10
C THR A 77 -12.33 -6.23 29.19
N TRP A 78 -13.19 -7.25 29.32
CA TRP A 78 -14.62 -7.08 29.50
C TRP A 78 -14.99 -6.27 30.77
N GLU A 79 -14.24 -6.43 31.86
CA GLU A 79 -14.39 -5.65 33.10
C GLU A 79 -13.84 -4.22 32.99
N SER A 80 -12.88 -3.98 32.09
CA SER A 80 -12.34 -2.64 31.83
C SER A 80 -13.29 -1.74 31.04
N ILE A 81 -14.26 -2.32 30.32
CA ILE A 81 -15.24 -1.58 29.53
C ILE A 81 -16.25 -0.94 30.51
N PRO A 82 -16.48 0.39 30.43
CA PRO A 82 -17.46 1.06 31.28
C PRO A 82 -18.85 0.41 31.18
N LEU A 83 -19.58 0.33 32.30
CA LEU A 83 -20.88 -0.35 32.37
C LEU A 83 -21.89 0.19 31.35
N GLN A 84 -21.89 1.50 31.11
CA GLN A 84 -22.76 2.16 30.12
C GLN A 84 -22.43 1.80 28.66
N ASN A 85 -21.27 1.19 28.41
CA ASN A 85 -20.81 0.77 27.10
C ASN A 85 -20.73 -0.76 26.96
N ARG A 86 -21.14 -1.51 27.98
CA ARG A 86 -21.11 -2.98 28.02
C ARG A 86 -22.55 -3.54 28.08
N PRO A 87 -22.94 -4.48 27.20
CA PRO A 87 -22.18 -5.01 26.07
C PRO A 87 -21.92 -3.97 24.98
N LEU A 88 -20.90 -4.23 24.13
CA LEU A 88 -20.65 -3.38 22.97
C LEU A 88 -21.84 -3.48 22.00
N PRO A 89 -22.58 -2.39 21.76
CA PRO A 89 -23.85 -2.47 21.03
C PRO A 89 -23.63 -2.83 19.55
N GLY A 90 -24.63 -3.50 18.97
CA GLY A 90 -24.64 -3.93 17.56
C GLY A 90 -23.70 -5.09 17.21
N ARG A 91 -23.05 -5.68 18.22
CA ARG A 91 -22.06 -6.76 18.06
C ARG A 91 -22.38 -7.91 19.01
N LEU A 92 -22.00 -9.12 18.61
CA LEU A 92 -21.97 -10.27 19.51
C LEU A 92 -20.70 -10.22 20.36
N ASN A 93 -20.85 -10.15 21.69
CA ASN A 93 -19.73 -10.05 22.62
C ASN A 93 -19.40 -11.46 23.14
N VAL A 94 -18.21 -11.97 22.84
CA VAL A 94 -17.74 -13.27 23.31
C VAL A 94 -16.67 -13.05 24.38
N VAL A 95 -16.96 -13.47 25.60
CA VAL A 95 -16.10 -13.28 26.76
C VAL A 95 -15.41 -14.59 27.12
N LEU A 96 -14.09 -14.59 27.07
CA LEU A 96 -13.25 -15.73 27.44
C LEU A 96 -13.01 -15.75 28.95
N THR A 97 -13.50 -16.79 29.63
CA THR A 97 -13.30 -16.99 31.06
C THR A 97 -13.30 -18.46 31.44
N ARG A 98 -12.55 -18.81 32.48
CA ARG A 98 -12.51 -20.16 33.08
C ARG A 98 -13.37 -20.27 34.35
N SER A 99 -13.77 -19.13 34.93
CA SER A 99 -14.62 -19.09 36.12
C SER A 99 -16.09 -19.16 35.71
N GLY A 100 -16.75 -20.29 35.99
CA GLY A 100 -18.11 -20.62 35.55
C GLY A 100 -19.27 -19.90 36.25
N SER A 101 -19.09 -18.67 36.74
CA SER A 101 -20.14 -17.96 37.50
C SER A 101 -19.95 -16.44 37.46
N PHE A 102 -20.95 -15.57 37.43
CA PHE A 102 -22.38 -15.49 37.03
C PHE A 102 -22.61 -13.95 36.84
N ASP A 103 -23.68 -13.50 36.16
CA ASP A 103 -24.03 -12.11 35.72
C ASP A 103 -23.54 -11.64 34.33
N ILE A 104 -22.60 -12.32 33.68
CA ILE A 104 -22.19 -11.95 32.30
C ILE A 104 -23.17 -12.55 31.25
N ALA A 105 -23.73 -13.72 31.54
CA ALA A 105 -24.51 -14.53 30.60
C ALA A 105 -25.98 -14.10 30.45
N THR A 106 -26.47 -13.13 31.23
CA THR A 106 -27.88 -12.68 31.19
C THR A 106 -28.11 -11.52 30.23
N ALA A 107 -27.04 -10.89 29.74
CA ALA A 107 -27.12 -9.79 28.79
C ALA A 107 -27.34 -10.31 27.36
N GLU A 108 -28.30 -9.74 26.65
CA GLU A 108 -28.54 -10.04 25.25
C GLU A 108 -27.28 -9.75 24.41
N ASN A 109 -26.97 -10.62 23.44
CA ASN A 109 -25.78 -10.53 22.59
C ASN A 109 -24.44 -10.72 23.34
N VAL A 110 -24.43 -11.46 24.46
CA VAL A 110 -23.22 -11.87 25.17
C VAL A 110 -23.14 -13.39 25.26
N VAL A 111 -21.97 -13.96 24.96
CA VAL A 111 -21.69 -15.41 25.09
C VAL A 111 -20.38 -15.61 25.84
N ILE A 112 -20.31 -16.70 26.60
CA ILE A 112 -19.13 -17.06 27.38
C ILE A 112 -18.48 -18.31 26.76
N CYS A 113 -17.17 -18.29 26.62
CA CYS A 113 -16.38 -19.41 26.11
C CYS A 113 -15.15 -19.66 27.01
N GLY A 114 -14.69 -20.90 27.07
CA GLY A 114 -13.54 -21.29 27.92
C GLY A 114 -12.17 -20.99 27.31
N SER A 115 -12.11 -20.92 25.97
CA SER A 115 -10.89 -20.74 25.19
C SER A 115 -11.18 -20.09 23.82
N MET A 116 -10.13 -19.60 23.16
CA MET A 116 -10.22 -19.10 21.78
C MET A 116 -10.79 -20.16 20.84
N THR A 117 -10.31 -21.40 20.91
CA THR A 117 -10.79 -22.53 20.10
C THR A 117 -12.29 -22.74 20.24
N SER A 118 -12.79 -22.83 21.48
CA SER A 118 -14.23 -23.01 21.73
C SER A 118 -15.08 -21.85 21.21
N ALA A 119 -14.55 -20.62 21.24
CA ALA A 119 -15.23 -19.45 20.69
C ALA A 119 -15.30 -19.50 19.16
N LEU A 120 -14.21 -19.88 18.48
CA LEU A 120 -14.20 -19.99 17.02
C LEU A 120 -15.08 -21.14 16.52
N GLU A 121 -15.08 -22.28 17.22
CA GLU A 121 -15.99 -23.40 16.94
C GLU A 121 -17.46 -22.99 17.09
N LEU A 122 -17.81 -22.30 18.18
CA LEU A 122 -19.15 -21.77 18.38
C LEU A 122 -19.55 -20.81 17.24
N LEU A 123 -18.65 -19.90 16.86
CA LEU A 123 -18.90 -18.89 15.81
C LEU A 123 -18.93 -19.49 14.40
N ALA A 124 -18.40 -20.71 14.23
CA ALA A 124 -18.48 -21.51 13.00
C ALA A 124 -19.74 -22.38 12.94
N ALA A 125 -20.43 -22.58 14.08
CA ALA A 125 -21.66 -23.36 14.17
C ALA A 125 -22.93 -22.51 13.97
N SER A 126 -24.05 -23.17 13.67
CA SER A 126 -25.37 -22.53 13.61
C SER A 126 -25.82 -22.09 15.01
N PRO A 127 -26.46 -20.91 15.18
CA PRO A 127 -26.90 -19.97 14.13
C PRO A 127 -25.86 -18.89 13.77
N TYR A 128 -24.67 -18.90 14.39
CA TYR A 128 -23.68 -17.83 14.25
C TYR A 128 -22.97 -17.80 12.90
N CYS A 129 -22.77 -18.95 12.26
CA CYS A 129 -22.19 -19.00 10.92
C CYS A 129 -23.03 -18.27 9.85
N LEU A 130 -24.34 -18.12 10.07
CA LEU A 130 -25.25 -17.42 9.17
C LEU A 130 -25.43 -15.94 9.54
N SER A 131 -25.40 -15.62 10.83
CA SER A 131 -25.74 -14.29 11.36
C SER A 131 -24.53 -13.39 11.63
N ILE A 132 -23.35 -13.97 11.82
CA ILE A 132 -22.12 -13.22 12.06
C ILE A 132 -21.35 -13.11 10.75
N GLU A 133 -20.83 -11.92 10.42
CA GLU A 133 -20.01 -11.68 9.23
C GLU A 133 -18.52 -11.85 9.53
N LYS A 134 -17.97 -11.08 10.48
CA LYS A 134 -16.56 -11.10 10.85
C LYS A 134 -16.35 -11.28 12.35
N VAL A 135 -15.17 -11.77 12.71
CA VAL A 135 -14.73 -12.00 14.10
C VAL A 135 -13.53 -11.12 14.40
N PHE A 136 -13.59 -10.35 15.49
CA PHE A 136 -12.51 -9.48 15.95
C PHE A 136 -12.05 -9.85 17.34
N VAL A 137 -10.76 -10.07 17.54
CA VAL A 137 -10.14 -10.23 18.85
C VAL A 137 -9.67 -8.86 19.33
N ILE A 138 -10.17 -8.43 20.49
CA ILE A 138 -9.97 -7.07 21.00
C ILE A 138 -9.16 -7.01 22.31
N GLY A 139 -8.52 -8.13 22.68
CA GLY A 139 -7.60 -8.23 23.81
C GLY A 139 -8.06 -9.18 24.91
N GLY A 140 -7.39 -9.25 26.06
CA GLY A 140 -6.22 -8.48 26.48
C GLY A 140 -4.88 -9.15 26.16
N GLY A 141 -3.81 -8.73 26.85
CA GLY A 141 -2.43 -9.16 26.55
C GLY A 141 -2.22 -10.68 26.49
N GLN A 142 -2.86 -11.47 27.36
CA GLN A 142 -2.79 -12.93 27.28
C GLN A 142 -3.45 -13.46 26.00
N ILE A 143 -4.62 -12.94 25.65
CA ILE A 143 -5.34 -13.35 24.44
C ILE A 143 -4.52 -12.99 23.20
N PHE A 144 -3.91 -11.81 23.15
CA PHE A 144 -3.04 -11.42 22.04
C PHE A 144 -1.79 -12.30 21.91
N ARG A 145 -1.17 -12.73 23.01
CA ARG A 145 -0.04 -13.70 22.95
C ARG A 145 -0.41 -15.00 22.25
N GLU A 146 -1.63 -15.48 22.45
CA GLU A 146 -2.12 -16.72 21.85
C GLU A 146 -2.64 -16.52 20.42
N SER A 147 -3.10 -15.31 20.07
CA SER A 147 -3.88 -15.09 18.84
C SER A 147 -3.19 -14.26 17.76
N LEU A 148 -2.26 -13.36 18.09
CA LEU A 148 -1.79 -12.34 17.15
C LEU A 148 -1.01 -12.89 15.98
N ASN A 149 -0.06 -13.77 16.24
CA ASN A 149 0.73 -14.41 15.20
C ASN A 149 0.18 -15.78 14.78
N ALA A 150 -0.91 -16.25 15.40
CA ALA A 150 -1.49 -17.56 15.11
C ALA A 150 -2.11 -17.65 13.70
N PRO A 151 -2.09 -18.83 13.04
CA PRO A 151 -2.50 -18.98 11.64
C PRO A 151 -3.91 -18.47 11.32
N GLY A 152 -4.84 -18.52 12.28
CA GLY A 152 -6.21 -18.04 12.12
C GLY A 152 -6.39 -16.52 12.13
N CYS A 153 -5.33 -15.74 12.40
CA CYS A 153 -5.38 -14.28 12.35
C CYS A 153 -5.11 -13.75 10.93
N ASP A 154 -6.12 -13.24 10.25
CA ASP A 154 -5.99 -12.76 8.86
C ASP A 154 -5.49 -11.31 8.76
N ALA A 155 -5.80 -10.46 9.75
CA ALA A 155 -5.36 -9.07 9.77
C ALA A 155 -5.22 -8.51 11.19
N ILE A 156 -4.38 -7.47 11.31
CA ILE A 156 -4.16 -6.71 12.54
C ILE A 156 -4.43 -5.24 12.23
N HIS A 157 -5.48 -4.69 12.81
CA HIS A 157 -5.78 -3.26 12.80
C HIS A 157 -5.21 -2.64 14.07
N ILE A 158 -4.15 -1.86 13.92
CA ILE A 158 -3.41 -1.28 15.03
C ILE A 158 -3.44 0.25 14.98
N THR A 159 -3.79 0.86 16.09
CA THR A 159 -3.51 2.27 16.36
C THR A 159 -2.13 2.35 16.99
N GLU A 160 -1.15 2.82 16.24
CA GLU A 160 0.24 2.93 16.66
C GLU A 160 0.48 4.27 17.34
N ILE A 161 0.61 4.25 18.67
CA ILE A 161 0.86 5.44 19.48
C ILE A 161 2.36 5.68 19.55
N GLU A 162 2.81 6.80 18.97
CA GLU A 162 4.22 7.19 18.87
C GLU A 162 4.77 7.76 20.19
N SER A 163 3.91 8.00 21.17
CA SER A 163 4.27 8.54 22.48
C SER A 163 4.67 7.43 23.48
N SER A 164 5.69 7.69 24.30
CA SER A 164 6.04 6.84 25.44
C SER A 164 5.06 7.07 26.58
N ILE A 165 4.26 6.05 26.88
CA ILE A 165 3.25 6.05 27.95
C ILE A 165 3.51 4.81 28.81
N GLU A 166 3.48 4.96 30.13
CA GLU A 166 3.70 3.85 31.06
C GLU A 166 2.58 2.81 30.96
N CYS A 167 2.96 1.54 30.77
CA CYS A 167 2.05 0.41 30.64
C CYS A 167 2.52 -0.76 31.53
N ASP A 168 1.58 -1.59 31.99
CA ASP A 168 1.86 -2.86 32.69
C ASP A 168 1.41 -4.09 31.90
N THR A 169 0.62 -3.86 30.84
CA THR A 169 0.04 -4.88 29.99
C THR A 169 0.50 -4.63 28.57
N PHE A 170 0.99 -5.69 27.91
CA PHE A 170 1.64 -5.60 26.61
C PHE A 170 1.08 -6.65 25.64
N MET A 171 1.07 -6.32 24.35
CA MET A 171 0.84 -7.27 23.24
C MET A 171 2.18 -7.85 22.74
N PRO A 172 2.20 -9.05 22.11
CA PRO A 172 3.41 -9.55 21.46
C PRO A 172 3.78 -8.71 20.23
N ALA A 173 5.04 -8.81 19.78
CA ALA A 173 5.47 -8.22 18.53
C ALA A 173 4.73 -8.85 17.33
N ILE A 174 4.45 -8.03 16.31
CA ILE A 174 3.88 -8.49 15.04
C ILE A 174 4.98 -9.19 14.25
N ASP A 175 4.71 -10.40 13.77
CA ASP A 175 5.61 -11.12 12.88
C ASP A 175 5.48 -10.58 11.44
N TYR A 176 6.38 -9.66 11.08
CA TYR A 176 6.42 -9.05 9.75
C TYR A 176 6.86 -10.01 8.63
N SER A 177 7.31 -11.23 8.94
CA SER A 177 7.58 -12.23 7.90
C SER A 177 6.29 -12.79 7.29
N VAL A 178 5.21 -12.79 8.07
CA VAL A 178 3.89 -13.29 7.65
C VAL A 178 2.85 -12.18 7.52
N PHE A 179 3.11 -10.98 8.04
CA PHE A 179 2.23 -9.82 7.95
C PHE A 179 2.85 -8.69 7.13
N GLN A 180 2.12 -8.20 6.12
CA GLN A 180 2.52 -7.06 5.31
C GLN A 180 1.54 -5.89 5.50
N PRO A 181 2.01 -4.63 5.45
CA PRO A 181 1.14 -3.46 5.57
C PRO A 181 0.17 -3.37 4.38
N TRP A 182 -1.12 -3.18 4.66
CA TRP A 182 -2.18 -2.94 3.68
C TRP A 182 -2.55 -1.47 3.57
N TYR A 183 -2.60 -0.78 4.71
CA TYR A 183 -2.96 0.62 4.81
C TYR A 183 -2.26 1.24 6.01
N SER A 184 -1.78 2.48 5.86
CA SER A 184 -1.31 3.29 6.97
C SER A 184 -1.76 4.73 6.80
N SER A 185 -2.44 5.28 7.80
CA SER A 185 -2.84 6.68 7.79
C SER A 185 -1.63 7.60 8.01
N PHE A 186 -1.76 8.86 7.60
CA PHE A 186 -0.84 9.88 8.10
C PHE A 186 -0.99 10.00 9.63
N PRO A 187 0.11 10.27 10.37
CA PRO A 187 0.03 10.51 11.81
C PRO A 187 -0.83 11.73 12.13
N VAL A 188 -1.66 11.61 13.16
CA VAL A 188 -2.49 12.68 13.72
C VAL A 188 -2.07 12.93 15.17
N VAL A 189 -2.38 14.13 15.69
CA VAL A 189 -2.17 14.48 17.08
C VAL A 189 -3.53 14.78 17.72
N GLU A 190 -3.88 14.04 18.77
CA GLU A 190 -5.10 14.24 19.57
C GLU A 190 -4.69 14.20 21.05
N ASN A 191 -5.10 15.20 21.83
CA ASN A 191 -4.75 15.29 23.26
C ASN A 191 -3.23 15.16 23.54
N ASN A 192 -2.39 15.81 22.72
CA ASN A 192 -0.92 15.75 22.76
C ASN A 192 -0.31 14.36 22.55
N ILE A 193 -1.10 13.39 22.10
CA ILE A 193 -0.63 12.05 21.75
C ILE A 193 -0.65 11.94 20.23
N ARG A 194 0.50 11.53 19.68
CA ARG A 194 0.65 11.32 18.25
C ARG A 194 0.46 9.85 17.92
N TYR A 195 -0.34 9.54 16.91
CA TYR A 195 -0.57 8.16 16.49
C TYR A 195 -0.99 8.07 15.02
N CYS A 196 -0.94 6.87 14.46
CA CYS A 196 -1.50 6.56 13.15
C CYS A 196 -2.28 5.24 13.18
N PHE A 197 -3.19 5.06 12.23
CA PHE A 197 -3.91 3.80 12.03
C PHE A 197 -3.20 2.99 10.97
N THR A 198 -2.80 1.78 11.30
CA THR A 198 -2.17 0.85 10.38
C THR A 198 -2.94 -0.46 10.35
N THR A 199 -3.12 -1.03 9.16
CA THR A 199 -3.62 -2.41 9.00
C THR A 199 -2.53 -3.25 8.37
N TYR A 200 -2.24 -4.37 9.01
CA TYR A 200 -1.40 -5.43 8.48
C TYR A 200 -2.28 -6.60 8.05
N VAL A 201 -1.98 -7.20 6.90
CA VAL A 201 -2.65 -8.38 6.37
C VAL A 201 -1.70 -9.56 6.35
N ARG A 202 -2.19 -10.74 6.69
CA ARG A 202 -1.41 -11.97 6.60
C ARG A 202 -1.21 -12.34 5.13
N VAL A 203 0.04 -12.55 4.74
CA VAL A 203 0.41 -13.08 3.43
C VAL A 203 0.58 -14.60 3.55
N ARG A 204 -0.20 -15.36 2.78
CA ARG A 204 -0.09 -16.83 2.71
C ARG A 204 0.88 -17.19 1.58
N ALA A 205 1.69 -18.25 1.77
CA ALA A 205 2.77 -18.64 0.85
C ALA A 205 2.33 -18.82 -0.63
N SER A 206 1.07 -19.18 -0.90
CA SER A 206 0.54 -19.30 -2.26
C SER A 206 0.53 -17.97 -3.05
N ALA A 207 0.58 -16.82 -2.37
CA ALA A 207 0.72 -15.51 -3.01
C ALA A 207 2.16 -15.23 -3.48
N VAL A 208 3.15 -15.92 -2.92
CA VAL A 208 4.58 -15.73 -3.23
C VAL A 208 5.03 -16.65 -4.36
N GLU A 209 4.50 -17.89 -4.43
CA GLU A 209 4.92 -18.87 -5.44
C GLU A 209 4.50 -18.49 -6.86
N HIS A 210 3.32 -17.88 -7.05
CA HIS A 210 2.83 -17.46 -8.37
C HIS A 210 3.69 -16.36 -9.05
N LEU A 211 4.56 -15.66 -8.31
CA LEU A 211 5.47 -14.64 -8.86
C LEU A 211 6.78 -15.23 -9.42
N SER A 212 7.08 -16.49 -9.09
CA SER A 212 8.41 -17.09 -9.33
C SER A 212 8.50 -18.04 -10.53
N GLN A 213 7.38 -18.42 -11.16
CA GLN A 213 7.38 -19.51 -12.15
C GLN A 213 6.97 -19.17 -13.59
N ASN A 214 6.64 -17.92 -13.94
CA ASN A 214 6.31 -17.58 -15.33
C ASN A 214 7.36 -16.67 -15.97
N CYS A 215 8.56 -17.23 -16.17
CA CYS A 215 9.40 -16.89 -17.32
C CYS A 215 9.43 -18.12 -18.22
N ASP A 216 9.13 -17.90 -19.50
CA ASP A 216 9.13 -18.85 -20.62
C ASP A 216 7.88 -19.73 -20.78
N GLN A 217 6.91 -19.20 -21.55
CA GLN A 217 6.39 -19.88 -22.75
C GLN A 217 5.41 -19.00 -23.55
N VAL A 218 5.55 -19.06 -24.87
CA VAL A 218 4.74 -18.39 -25.91
C VAL A 218 3.59 -19.33 -26.30
N LEU A 219 2.34 -18.84 -26.34
CA LEU A 219 1.36 -18.97 -27.44
C LEU A 219 -0.11 -18.81 -27.00
N ASP A 220 -0.80 -18.08 -27.88
CA ASP A 220 -2.20 -18.16 -28.31
C ASP A 220 -3.36 -17.41 -27.65
N ASN A 221 -4.10 -16.77 -28.56
CA ASN A 221 -5.20 -15.83 -28.39
C ASN A 221 -6.52 -16.53 -28.09
N LYS A 222 -7.22 -16.07 -27.04
CA LYS A 222 -8.69 -15.88 -27.01
C LYS A 222 -9.07 -14.94 -25.86
N PRO A 223 -10.02 -14.00 -26.04
CA PRO A 223 -10.44 -13.11 -24.98
C PRO A 223 -11.51 -13.83 -24.17
N ASP A 224 -11.09 -14.60 -23.18
CA ASP A 224 -12.03 -15.04 -22.15
C ASP A 224 -12.21 -13.86 -21.18
N THR A 225 -13.38 -13.23 -21.23
CA THR A 225 -13.86 -12.25 -20.25
C THR A 225 -14.14 -12.96 -18.92
N GLY A 226 -13.09 -13.52 -18.34
CA GLY A 226 -13.07 -14.09 -17.00
C GLY A 226 -12.82 -12.97 -16.00
N LYS A 227 -13.82 -12.69 -15.16
CA LYS A 227 -13.65 -11.89 -13.95
C LYS A 227 -12.37 -12.33 -13.25
N PHE A 228 -11.38 -11.45 -13.13
CA PHE A 228 -10.32 -11.61 -12.14
C PHE A 228 -11.02 -11.76 -10.79
N GLU A 229 -11.16 -13.00 -10.31
CA GLU A 229 -11.70 -13.26 -8.98
C GLU A 229 -10.66 -12.71 -7.99
N VAL A 230 -10.91 -11.47 -7.53
CA VAL A 230 -10.31 -10.85 -6.36
C VAL A 230 -10.75 -11.67 -5.14
N LYS A 231 -10.23 -12.90 -5.00
CA LYS A 231 -10.57 -13.79 -3.89
C LYS A 231 -9.64 -13.64 -2.68
N THR A 232 -8.68 -12.72 -2.69
CA THR A 232 -7.57 -12.81 -1.72
C THR A 232 -7.72 -11.97 -0.45
N PHE A 233 -8.68 -11.03 -0.35
CA PHE A 233 -8.83 -10.15 0.84
C PHE A 233 -10.29 -9.86 1.26
N SER A 234 -11.25 -10.70 0.87
CA SER A 234 -12.67 -10.51 1.25
C SER A 234 -12.92 -10.54 2.77
N PHE A 235 -11.96 -11.07 3.54
CA PHE A 235 -11.99 -11.05 5.00
C PHE A 235 -11.86 -9.63 5.57
N LEU A 236 -11.22 -8.68 4.87
CA LEU A 236 -11.06 -7.32 5.36
C LEU A 236 -12.41 -6.59 5.42
N PRO A 237 -12.65 -5.73 6.43
CA PRO A 237 -13.76 -4.79 6.38
C PRO A 237 -13.67 -3.94 5.11
N ARG A 238 -14.80 -3.74 4.43
CA ARG A 238 -14.86 -2.97 3.17
C ARG A 238 -14.21 -1.58 3.31
N MET A 239 -14.46 -0.91 4.43
CA MET A 239 -13.87 0.40 4.74
C MET A 239 -12.33 0.40 4.91
N ILE A 240 -11.71 -0.75 5.14
CA ILE A 240 -10.26 -0.92 5.20
C ILE A 240 -9.72 -1.39 3.85
N PHE A 241 -10.41 -2.31 3.20
CA PHE A 241 -10.08 -2.77 1.86
C PHE A 241 -9.97 -1.61 0.86
N GLU A 242 -10.97 -0.71 0.85
CA GLU A 242 -11.01 0.46 -0.04
C GLU A 242 -10.02 1.59 0.32
N LYS A 243 -9.29 1.45 1.43
CA LYS A 243 -8.23 2.38 1.87
C LYS A 243 -6.84 2.05 1.33
N HIS A 244 -6.66 0.92 0.64
CA HIS A 244 -5.38 0.61 0.01
C HIS A 244 -4.96 1.75 -0.94
N GLU A 245 -3.72 2.21 -0.86
CA GLU A 245 -3.30 3.44 -1.54
C GLU A 245 -3.36 3.34 -3.08
N GLU A 246 -3.26 2.12 -3.64
CA GLU A 246 -3.42 1.91 -5.08
C GLU A 246 -4.81 2.29 -5.59
N TYR A 247 -5.84 2.30 -4.74
CA TYR A 247 -7.16 2.82 -5.11
C TYR A 247 -7.14 4.32 -5.44
N LEU A 248 -6.15 5.08 -4.97
CA LEU A 248 -5.98 6.48 -5.38
C LEU A 248 -5.76 6.58 -6.90
N TYR A 249 -4.91 5.70 -7.44
CA TYR A 249 -4.68 5.60 -8.88
C TYR A 249 -5.92 5.06 -9.61
N LEU A 250 -6.49 3.94 -9.15
CA LEU A 250 -7.62 3.30 -9.83
C LEU A 250 -8.85 4.20 -9.88
N LYS A 251 -9.17 4.90 -8.79
CA LYS A 251 -10.29 5.86 -8.74
C LYS A 251 -10.03 7.05 -9.65
N MET A 252 -8.79 7.55 -9.72
CA MET A 252 -8.43 8.63 -10.65
C MET A 252 -8.57 8.21 -12.12
N VAL A 253 -8.16 6.98 -12.46
CA VAL A 253 -8.36 6.43 -13.82
C VAL A 253 -9.85 6.29 -14.13
N GLN A 254 -10.63 5.74 -13.20
CA GLN A 254 -12.08 5.61 -13.35
C GLN A 254 -12.74 6.98 -13.55
N ASP A 255 -12.35 7.98 -12.76
CA ASP A 255 -12.85 9.35 -12.82
C ASP A 255 -12.56 10.02 -14.19
N ILE A 256 -11.37 9.79 -14.76
CA ILE A 256 -11.02 10.27 -16.12
C ILE A 256 -11.84 9.55 -17.19
N ILE A 257 -12.10 8.25 -17.05
CA ILE A 257 -12.89 7.49 -18.04
C ILE A 257 -14.35 7.92 -18.00
N SER A 258 -14.92 8.12 -16.81
CA SER A 258 -16.33 8.46 -16.64
C SER A 258 -16.63 9.91 -17.02
N ASP A 259 -15.80 10.86 -16.60
CA ASP A 259 -16.11 12.30 -16.66
C ASP A 259 -15.00 13.12 -17.34
N GLY A 260 -14.07 12.48 -18.06
CA GLY A 260 -12.98 13.17 -18.76
C GLY A 260 -13.44 13.92 -20.01
N ASN A 261 -12.78 15.03 -20.30
CA ASN A 261 -13.03 15.76 -21.54
C ASN A 261 -12.28 15.10 -22.69
N LEU A 262 -13.01 14.78 -23.76
CA LEU A 262 -12.42 14.33 -25.02
C LEU A 262 -11.61 15.46 -25.65
N LYS A 263 -10.36 15.16 -26.03
CA LYS A 263 -9.46 16.09 -26.72
C LYS A 263 -8.68 15.37 -27.80
N ASP A 264 -8.49 16.05 -28.92
CA ASP A 264 -7.48 15.69 -29.90
C ASP A 264 -6.07 15.90 -29.32
N ASP A 265 -5.09 15.16 -29.84
CA ASP A 265 -3.69 15.28 -29.43
C ASP A 265 -2.75 15.35 -30.64
N ARG A 266 -1.49 15.73 -30.39
CA ARG A 266 -0.44 15.82 -31.43
C ARG A 266 -0.12 14.50 -32.12
N THR A 267 -0.63 13.38 -31.61
CA THR A 267 -0.40 12.04 -32.14
C THR A 267 -1.54 11.53 -33.01
N GLY A 268 -2.67 12.25 -33.05
CA GLY A 268 -3.87 11.88 -33.80
C GLY A 268 -4.68 10.74 -33.16
N THR A 269 -4.36 10.31 -31.95
CA THR A 269 -5.04 9.17 -31.28
C THR A 269 -6.30 9.60 -30.53
N GLY A 270 -6.33 10.84 -30.04
CA GLY A 270 -7.39 11.33 -29.15
C GLY A 270 -7.23 10.84 -27.71
N THR A 271 -7.77 11.61 -26.76
CA THR A 271 -7.51 11.44 -25.32
C THR A 271 -8.71 11.83 -24.47
N LEU A 272 -8.87 11.16 -23.33
CA LEU A 272 -9.72 11.64 -22.23
C LEU A 272 -8.83 12.32 -21.18
N SER A 273 -9.22 13.50 -20.73
CA SER A 273 -8.39 14.30 -19.83
C SER A 273 -9.18 15.03 -18.74
N LYS A 274 -8.57 15.12 -17.56
CA LYS A 274 -8.93 16.05 -16.47
C LYS A 274 -7.71 16.87 -16.10
N PHE A 275 -7.95 18.08 -15.59
CA PHE A 275 -6.90 19.02 -15.20
C PHE A 275 -6.84 19.14 -13.68
N GLY A 276 -5.63 19.22 -13.11
CA GLY A 276 -5.43 19.45 -11.68
C GLY A 276 -5.67 18.24 -10.77
N CYS A 277 -5.45 17.03 -11.25
CA CYS A 277 -5.52 15.82 -10.42
C CYS A 277 -4.38 15.77 -9.39
N GLN A 278 -4.66 15.36 -8.17
CA GLN A 278 -3.66 15.16 -7.11
C GLN A 278 -3.84 13.81 -6.43
N VAL A 279 -2.74 13.09 -6.24
CA VAL A 279 -2.64 11.88 -5.42
C VAL A 279 -1.53 12.06 -4.39
N ARG A 280 -1.62 11.35 -3.26
CA ARG A 280 -0.63 11.38 -2.17
C ARG A 280 -0.43 9.97 -1.64
N PHE A 281 0.81 9.51 -1.60
CA PHE A 281 1.18 8.18 -1.11
C PHE A 281 1.97 8.29 0.20
N ASN A 282 1.74 7.37 1.13
CA ASN A 282 2.43 7.32 2.42
C ASN A 282 3.64 6.38 2.34
N LEU A 283 4.83 6.98 2.22
CA LEU A 283 6.09 6.24 2.06
C LEU A 283 6.67 5.66 3.37
N ARG A 284 5.97 5.81 4.51
CA ARG A 284 6.52 5.40 5.82
C ARG A 284 6.64 3.88 5.99
N LYS A 285 5.74 3.13 5.36
CA LYS A 285 5.64 1.67 5.52
C LYS A 285 5.63 0.91 4.20
N THR A 286 5.33 1.58 3.09
CA THR A 286 5.13 0.97 1.78
C THR A 286 5.79 1.80 0.69
N PHE A 287 6.11 1.16 -0.43
CA PHE A 287 6.56 1.82 -1.64
C PHE A 287 5.45 1.72 -2.70
N PRO A 288 5.02 2.83 -3.35
CA PRO A 288 3.83 2.88 -4.19
C PRO A 288 4.05 2.29 -5.60
N LEU A 289 4.63 1.09 -5.67
CA LEU A 289 4.75 0.34 -6.92
C LEU A 289 3.40 -0.34 -7.20
N LEU A 290 2.74 0.06 -8.29
CA LEU A 290 1.44 -0.49 -8.68
C LEU A 290 1.50 -2.01 -8.81
N THR A 291 0.47 -2.69 -8.28
CA THR A 291 0.36 -4.16 -8.26
C THR A 291 -0.68 -4.69 -9.24
N THR A 292 -1.64 -3.85 -9.65
CA THR A 292 -2.67 -4.16 -10.65
C THR A 292 -2.12 -4.32 -12.06
N LYS A 293 -0.87 -3.90 -12.30
CA LYS A 293 -0.10 -4.15 -13.53
C LYS A 293 1.38 -4.22 -13.16
N LYS A 294 2.11 -5.19 -13.74
CA LYS A 294 3.56 -5.28 -13.59
C LYS A 294 4.23 -4.00 -14.10
N VAL A 295 4.94 -3.30 -13.22
CA VAL A 295 5.75 -2.11 -13.55
C VAL A 295 7.16 -2.55 -13.97
N PHE A 296 7.72 -1.90 -14.98
CA PHE A 296 9.10 -2.15 -15.42
C PHE A 296 10.12 -1.50 -14.47
N TRP A 297 10.22 -2.03 -13.25
CA TRP A 297 10.98 -1.44 -12.14
C TRP A 297 12.46 -1.18 -12.48
N ARG A 298 13.13 -2.13 -13.14
CA ARG A 298 14.52 -1.95 -13.57
C ARG A 298 14.69 -0.71 -14.48
N GLY A 299 13.76 -0.49 -15.40
CA GLY A 299 13.78 0.69 -16.27
C GLY A 299 13.63 1.99 -15.48
N VAL A 300 12.71 2.03 -14.50
CA VAL A 300 12.51 3.21 -13.62
C VAL A 300 13.79 3.56 -12.86
N VAL A 301 14.43 2.58 -12.22
CA VAL A 301 15.63 2.82 -11.40
C VAL A 301 16.80 3.28 -12.27
N GLU A 302 17.04 2.62 -13.39
CA GLU A 302 18.16 2.94 -14.28
C GLU A 302 18.00 4.30 -14.96
N GLU A 303 16.77 4.69 -15.31
CA GLU A 303 16.46 6.04 -15.80
C GLU A 303 16.67 7.10 -14.71
N LEU A 304 16.25 6.84 -13.48
CA LEU A 304 16.49 7.76 -12.36
C LEU A 304 18.00 7.97 -12.13
N LEU A 305 18.79 6.89 -12.16
CA LEU A 305 20.25 6.97 -12.06
C LEU A 305 20.86 7.73 -13.25
N TRP A 306 20.32 7.54 -14.45
CA TRP A 306 20.71 8.29 -15.64
C TRP A 306 20.42 9.80 -15.48
N PHE A 307 19.24 10.19 -14.98
CA PHE A 307 18.95 11.59 -14.65
C PHE A 307 19.89 12.15 -13.58
N ILE A 308 20.13 11.38 -12.49
CA ILE A 308 21.06 11.79 -11.43
C ILE A 308 22.45 12.04 -11.99
N SER A 309 22.91 11.24 -12.94
CA SER A 309 24.24 11.41 -13.56
C SER A 309 24.38 12.67 -14.41
N GLY A 310 23.28 13.33 -14.79
CA GLY A 310 23.30 14.45 -15.74
C GLY A 310 23.40 14.04 -17.21
N SER A 311 23.40 12.73 -17.51
CA SER A 311 23.51 12.23 -18.88
C SER A 311 22.32 12.64 -19.74
N THR A 312 22.59 12.85 -21.03
CA THR A 312 21.60 13.17 -22.08
C THR A 312 21.67 12.19 -23.26
N ASN A 313 22.50 11.16 -23.13
CA ASN A 313 22.72 10.13 -24.13
C ASN A 313 21.81 8.92 -23.88
N ALA A 314 20.82 8.70 -24.74
CA ALA A 314 19.92 7.56 -24.67
C ALA A 314 20.63 6.20 -24.85
N LYS A 315 21.79 6.16 -25.52
CA LYS A 315 22.55 4.93 -25.77
C LYS A 315 23.04 4.28 -24.47
N VAL A 316 23.29 5.07 -23.42
CA VAL A 316 23.64 4.57 -22.08
C VAL A 316 22.54 3.68 -21.50
N LEU A 317 21.26 3.99 -21.78
CA LEU A 317 20.14 3.15 -21.38
C LEU A 317 19.96 1.96 -22.32
N GLN A 318 20.14 2.15 -23.63
CA GLN A 318 20.05 1.08 -24.63
C GLN A 318 21.07 -0.03 -24.39
N GLU A 319 22.32 0.31 -24.04
CA GLU A 319 23.37 -0.64 -23.67
C GLU A 319 22.98 -1.52 -22.47
N LYS A 320 22.08 -1.04 -21.61
CA LYS A 320 21.51 -1.80 -20.49
C LYS A 320 20.22 -2.54 -20.87
N GLY A 321 19.77 -2.49 -22.12
CA GLY A 321 18.53 -3.06 -22.60
C GLY A 321 17.29 -2.27 -22.19
N ILE A 322 17.42 -0.95 -22.02
CA ILE A 322 16.31 -0.05 -21.65
C ILE A 322 16.03 0.89 -22.82
N HIS A 323 14.84 0.71 -23.41
CA HIS A 323 14.46 1.31 -24.70
C HIS A 323 13.36 2.37 -24.59
N ILE A 324 13.15 2.94 -23.40
CA ILE A 324 12.05 3.88 -23.12
C ILE A 324 12.19 5.22 -23.87
N TRP A 325 13.41 5.59 -24.27
CA TRP A 325 13.72 6.83 -25.00
C TRP A 325 13.91 6.65 -26.51
N ASP A 326 13.96 5.41 -27.02
CA ASP A 326 14.35 5.12 -28.41
C ASP A 326 13.49 5.85 -29.44
N GLY A 327 12.17 5.87 -29.23
CA GLY A 327 11.26 6.56 -30.14
C GLY A 327 11.54 8.06 -30.24
N ASN A 328 11.97 8.70 -29.15
CA ASN A 328 12.29 10.13 -29.11
C ASN A 328 13.75 10.45 -29.46
N ALA A 329 14.61 9.43 -29.44
CA ALA A 329 16.02 9.55 -29.77
C ALA A 329 16.33 9.27 -31.24
N SER A 330 15.39 8.65 -31.97
CA SER A 330 15.56 8.24 -33.36
C SER A 330 15.83 9.41 -34.31
N ARG A 331 16.60 9.15 -35.36
CA ARG A 331 16.88 10.12 -36.44
C ARG A 331 15.60 10.76 -36.99
N ASP A 332 14.61 9.94 -37.34
CA ASP A 332 13.33 10.39 -37.90
C ASP A 332 12.60 11.36 -36.96
N PHE A 333 12.58 11.06 -35.66
CA PHE A 333 11.93 11.93 -34.68
C PHE A 333 12.66 13.25 -34.52
N LEU A 334 13.99 13.23 -34.40
CA LEU A 334 14.83 14.43 -34.29
C LEU A 334 14.63 15.35 -35.51
N ASP A 335 14.60 14.79 -36.72
CA ASP A 335 14.36 15.55 -37.95
C ASP A 335 12.94 16.14 -37.98
N SER A 336 11.94 15.37 -37.53
CA SER A 336 10.55 15.84 -37.48
C SER A 336 10.32 17.06 -36.58
N ILE A 337 11.20 17.27 -35.59
CA ILE A 337 11.17 18.42 -34.67
C ILE A 337 12.24 19.48 -34.99
N GLY A 338 12.94 19.35 -36.12
CA GLY A 338 13.91 20.33 -36.60
C GLY A 338 15.31 20.25 -35.98
N LEU A 339 15.63 19.17 -35.25
CA LEU A 339 16.95 18.92 -34.66
C LEU A 339 17.84 18.11 -35.61
N THR A 340 17.96 18.56 -36.86
CA THR A 340 18.63 17.81 -37.95
C THR A 340 20.13 17.60 -37.74
N ASN A 341 20.79 18.52 -37.01
CA ASN A 341 22.23 18.43 -36.72
C ASN A 341 22.54 17.66 -35.43
N ARG A 342 21.53 17.26 -34.66
CA ARG A 342 21.71 16.54 -33.39
C ARG A 342 22.02 15.07 -33.67
N GLU A 343 22.98 14.46 -32.99
CA GLU A 343 23.30 13.04 -33.16
C GLU A 343 22.12 12.14 -32.75
N GLU A 344 21.89 11.02 -33.43
CA GLU A 344 20.91 10.03 -32.97
C GLU A 344 21.33 9.49 -31.58
N GLY A 345 20.37 9.46 -30.65
CA GLY A 345 20.64 9.15 -29.24
C GLY A 345 20.78 10.37 -28.33
N ASP A 346 21.07 11.55 -28.89
CA ASP A 346 21.21 12.80 -28.12
C ASP A 346 19.81 13.38 -27.86
N LEU A 347 19.43 13.47 -26.58
CA LEU A 347 18.13 13.97 -26.13
C LEU A 347 18.11 15.49 -25.89
N GLY A 348 19.26 16.15 -26.00
CA GLY A 348 19.43 17.56 -25.65
C GLY A 348 19.44 17.79 -24.13
N PRO A 349 19.32 19.05 -23.68
CA PRO A 349 19.45 19.43 -22.27
C PRO A 349 18.21 19.06 -21.45
N VAL A 350 17.80 17.79 -21.47
CA VAL A 350 16.63 17.24 -20.76
C VAL A 350 16.93 16.97 -19.29
N TYR A 351 15.87 16.88 -18.47
CA TYR A 351 15.84 16.42 -17.08
C TYR A 351 17.18 16.44 -16.32
N GLY A 352 17.98 15.38 -16.40
CA GLY A 352 19.24 15.23 -15.67
C GLY A 352 20.22 16.38 -15.95
N PHE A 353 20.33 16.84 -17.19
CA PHE A 353 21.14 18.01 -17.52
C PHE A 353 20.65 19.24 -16.76
N GLN A 354 19.35 19.50 -16.72
CA GLN A 354 18.80 20.62 -15.96
C GLN A 354 19.01 20.41 -14.45
N TRP A 355 19.00 19.18 -13.94
CA TRP A 355 19.22 18.90 -12.52
C TRP A 355 20.66 19.18 -12.08
N ARG A 356 21.65 18.90 -12.93
CA ARG A 356 23.08 18.98 -12.60
C ARG A 356 23.78 20.22 -13.17
N HIS A 357 23.25 20.80 -14.25
CA HIS A 357 23.86 21.83 -15.07
C HIS A 357 22.87 22.93 -15.49
N PHE A 358 21.93 23.31 -14.61
CA PHE A 358 20.88 24.28 -14.95
C PHE A 358 21.47 25.59 -15.48
N GLY A 359 21.07 26.01 -16.68
CA GLY A 359 21.55 27.23 -17.32
C GLY A 359 22.92 27.15 -18.00
N ALA A 360 23.57 25.98 -18.03
CA ALA A 360 24.75 25.76 -18.86
C ALA A 360 24.38 25.75 -20.35
N SER A 361 25.27 26.24 -21.21
CA SER A 361 25.07 26.20 -22.66
C SER A 361 25.29 24.78 -23.18
N TYR A 362 24.23 24.13 -23.65
CA TYR A 362 24.32 22.79 -24.21
C TYR A 362 25.04 22.78 -25.57
N THR A 363 25.95 21.83 -25.76
CA THR A 363 26.59 21.54 -27.05
C THR A 363 26.09 20.20 -27.61
N ASP A 364 26.48 19.11 -26.99
CA ASP A 364 26.15 17.73 -27.35
C ASP A 364 26.17 16.81 -26.12
N MET A 365 25.79 15.55 -26.31
CA MET A 365 25.71 14.53 -25.26
C MET A 365 27.07 13.96 -24.80
N HIS A 366 28.18 14.32 -25.45
CA HIS A 366 29.53 13.81 -25.16
C HIS A 366 30.40 14.81 -24.39
N ALA A 367 30.02 16.08 -24.38
CA ALA A 367 30.75 17.14 -23.69
C ALA A 367 30.77 16.95 -22.16
N ASP A 368 31.85 17.41 -21.54
CA ASP A 368 31.97 17.47 -20.08
C ASP A 368 31.40 18.79 -19.55
N TYR A 369 30.27 18.70 -18.86
CA TYR A 369 29.58 19.83 -18.23
C TYR A 369 29.95 20.03 -16.75
N THR A 370 30.97 19.32 -16.24
CA THR A 370 31.42 19.43 -14.85
C THR A 370 31.72 20.89 -14.47
N GLY A 371 31.08 21.36 -13.40
CA GLY A 371 31.22 22.74 -12.91
C GLY A 371 30.51 23.81 -13.76
N GLN A 372 29.80 23.43 -14.82
CA GLN A 372 29.00 24.34 -15.63
C GLN A 372 27.55 24.41 -15.13
N GLY A 373 26.96 25.60 -15.20
CA GLY A 373 25.59 25.85 -14.74
C GLY A 373 25.44 25.75 -13.21
N PHE A 374 24.21 25.51 -12.76
CA PHE A 374 23.88 25.34 -11.35
C PHE A 374 23.44 23.90 -11.06
N ASP A 375 24.15 23.22 -10.15
CA ASP A 375 23.82 21.86 -9.71
C ASP A 375 22.73 21.91 -8.63
N GLN A 376 21.48 21.90 -9.09
CA GLN A 376 20.30 21.93 -8.23
C GLN A 376 20.23 20.71 -7.31
N LEU A 377 20.68 19.53 -7.78
CA LEU A 377 20.62 18.30 -6.98
C LEU A 377 21.54 18.39 -5.77
N LEU A 378 22.77 18.90 -5.95
CA LEU A 378 23.70 19.12 -4.84
C LEU A 378 23.18 20.19 -3.86
N ASP A 379 22.64 21.30 -4.35
CA ASP A 379 22.04 22.35 -3.50
C ASP A 379 20.86 21.82 -2.68
N VAL A 380 19.99 21.00 -3.28
CA VAL A 380 18.91 20.31 -2.57
C VAL A 380 19.47 19.42 -1.47
N ILE A 381 20.44 18.55 -1.79
CA ILE A 381 21.05 17.64 -0.80
C ILE A 381 21.71 18.42 0.35
N ASP A 382 22.40 19.52 0.05
CA ASP A 382 23.02 20.39 1.04
C ASP A 382 21.97 21.01 1.98
N LYS A 383 20.93 21.63 1.43
CA LYS A 383 19.84 22.22 2.22
C LYS A 383 19.14 21.18 3.08
N ILE A 384 18.91 19.99 2.56
CA ILE A 384 18.32 18.88 3.32
C ILE A 384 19.14 18.57 4.58
N LYS A 385 20.47 18.54 4.45
CA LYS A 385 21.37 18.18 5.54
C LYS A 385 21.61 19.34 6.51
N ASN A 386 21.77 20.55 5.97
CA ASN A 386 22.33 21.69 6.68
C ASN A 386 21.30 22.79 7.00
N ASN A 387 20.19 22.85 6.25
CA ASN A 387 19.10 23.82 6.48
C ASN A 387 17.72 23.22 6.16
N PRO A 388 17.28 22.15 6.85
CA PRO A 388 16.06 21.42 6.50
C PRO A 388 14.78 22.27 6.55
N ASN A 389 14.76 23.33 7.38
CA ASN A 389 13.60 24.24 7.45
C ASN A 389 13.54 25.24 6.28
N ASP A 390 14.48 25.18 5.34
CA ASP A 390 14.44 26.00 4.13
C ASP A 390 13.17 25.68 3.33
N ARG A 391 12.46 26.74 2.91
CA ARG A 391 11.23 26.62 2.12
C ARG A 391 11.50 26.59 0.62
N ARG A 392 12.78 26.58 0.22
CA ARG A 392 13.30 26.67 -1.16
C ARG A 392 14.16 25.46 -1.53
N ILE A 393 13.85 24.29 -0.95
CA ILE A 393 14.43 23.00 -1.36
C ILE A 393 13.65 22.53 -2.60
N ILE A 394 14.10 22.96 -3.77
CA ILE A 394 13.40 22.86 -5.05
C ILE A 394 14.34 22.33 -6.12
N LEU A 395 13.80 21.49 -7.00
CA LEU A 395 14.45 21.00 -8.21
C LEU A 395 13.52 21.27 -9.41
N SER A 396 14.03 21.91 -10.47
CA SER A 396 13.26 22.20 -11.68
C SER A 396 13.96 21.66 -12.93
N ALA A 397 13.21 20.97 -13.78
CA ALA A 397 13.62 20.64 -15.14
C ALA A 397 13.13 21.67 -16.18
N TRP A 398 12.22 22.58 -15.79
CA TRP A 398 11.61 23.53 -16.72
C TRP A 398 12.48 24.76 -16.94
N ASN A 399 13.24 24.76 -18.04
CA ASN A 399 14.06 25.89 -18.49
C ASN A 399 13.52 26.43 -19.83
N PRO A 400 12.78 27.56 -19.85
CA PRO A 400 12.20 28.14 -21.06
C PRO A 400 13.20 28.40 -22.20
N SER A 401 14.44 28.75 -21.87
CA SER A 401 15.49 29.04 -22.86
C SER A 401 15.93 27.79 -23.63
N ASP A 402 15.86 26.62 -22.98
CA ASP A 402 16.36 25.36 -23.54
C ASP A 402 15.27 24.47 -24.15
N LEU A 403 13.98 24.82 -23.98
CA LEU A 403 12.86 23.96 -24.42
C LEU A 403 12.93 23.57 -25.91
N LYS A 404 13.43 24.46 -26.77
CA LYS A 404 13.59 24.21 -28.21
C LYS A 404 14.79 23.31 -28.55
N LEU A 405 15.70 23.10 -27.59
CA LEU A 405 16.87 22.25 -27.73
C LEU A 405 16.58 20.81 -27.29
N MET A 406 15.54 20.60 -26.48
CA MET A 406 15.14 19.30 -25.95
C MET A 406 14.32 18.51 -26.97
N VAL A 407 14.48 17.19 -27.00
CA VAL A 407 13.63 16.34 -27.85
C VAL A 407 12.16 16.33 -27.41
N LEU A 408 11.92 16.52 -26.12
CA LEU A 408 10.60 16.70 -25.53
C LEU A 408 10.71 17.65 -24.33
N PRO A 409 9.77 18.60 -24.17
CA PRO A 409 9.63 19.35 -22.93
C PRO A 409 9.42 18.43 -21.72
N PRO A 410 9.94 18.79 -20.53
CA PRO A 410 9.93 17.90 -19.39
C PRO A 410 8.51 17.72 -18.83
N CYS A 411 8.07 16.46 -18.73
CA CYS A 411 6.76 16.13 -18.16
C CYS A 411 6.75 16.30 -16.64
N HIS A 412 7.74 15.75 -15.93
CA HIS A 412 7.95 16.01 -14.51
C HIS A 412 8.86 17.23 -14.33
N MET A 413 8.21 18.39 -14.32
CA MET A 413 8.88 19.69 -14.43
C MET A 413 9.48 20.21 -13.13
N PHE A 414 8.93 19.82 -11.99
CA PHE A 414 9.22 20.47 -10.71
C PHE A 414 9.04 19.47 -9.56
N ALA A 415 10.01 19.46 -8.66
CA ALA A 415 9.91 18.79 -7.37
C ALA A 415 10.23 19.76 -6.23
N GLN A 416 9.42 19.74 -5.17
CA GLN A 416 9.71 20.45 -3.93
C GLN A 416 9.78 19.45 -2.78
N VAL A 417 10.81 19.60 -1.95
CA VAL A 417 10.99 18.81 -0.74
C VAL A 417 10.68 19.67 0.48
N LEU A 418 9.87 19.15 1.38
CA LEU A 418 9.64 19.75 2.69
C LEU A 418 10.18 18.80 3.77
N PHE A 419 10.99 19.33 4.68
CA PHE A 419 11.34 18.66 5.92
C PHE A 419 10.45 19.15 7.04
N GLN A 420 9.83 18.23 7.75
CA GLN A 420 9.07 18.53 8.95
C GLN A 420 9.67 17.78 10.15
N VAL A 421 10.11 18.54 11.15
CA VAL A 421 10.53 17.98 12.44
C VAL A 421 9.28 17.65 13.26
N ILE A 422 9.03 16.35 13.37
CA ILE A 422 7.99 15.66 14.16
C ILE A 422 8.15 15.87 15.68
N SER A 423 9.31 15.37 16.09
CA SER A 423 9.88 15.26 17.42
C SER A 423 11.38 14.98 17.23
N SER A 424 12.15 14.93 18.31
CA SER A 424 13.58 14.59 18.29
C SER A 424 13.92 13.25 17.59
N MET A 425 12.94 12.39 17.30
CA MET A 425 13.14 11.08 16.68
C MET A 425 12.33 10.83 15.40
N CYS A 426 11.55 11.79 14.88
CA CYS A 426 10.68 11.57 13.74
C CYS A 426 10.83 12.67 12.67
N LEU A 427 11.36 12.27 11.52
CA LEU A 427 11.55 13.10 10.34
C LEU A 427 10.50 12.74 9.28
N VAL A 428 10.00 13.73 8.55
CA VAL A 428 9.10 13.52 7.41
C VAL A 428 9.62 14.29 6.23
N ILE A 429 9.80 13.57 5.13
CA ILE A 429 10.10 14.13 3.82
C ILE A 429 8.78 14.10 3.05
N LEU A 430 8.24 15.27 2.71
CA LEU A 430 7.18 15.37 1.72
C LEU A 430 7.80 15.80 0.40
N MET A 431 7.53 15.03 -0.65
CA MET A 431 7.93 15.38 -2.01
C MET A 431 6.67 15.68 -2.82
N PHE A 432 6.59 16.88 -3.39
CA PHE A 432 5.56 17.25 -4.35
C PHE A 432 6.18 17.26 -5.73
N ILE A 433 5.58 16.52 -6.68
CA ILE A 433 5.99 16.52 -8.09
C ILE A 433 4.86 17.10 -8.92
N ALA A 434 5.15 18.15 -9.68
CA ALA A 434 4.23 18.68 -10.68
C ALA A 434 4.49 17.98 -12.02
N LEU A 435 3.45 17.32 -12.54
CA LEU A 435 3.47 16.71 -13.87
C LEU A 435 2.69 17.59 -14.84
N MET A 436 3.27 17.92 -15.99
CA MET A 436 2.49 18.32 -17.16
C MET A 436 1.79 17.08 -17.70
N SER A 437 0.48 17.19 -17.94
CA SER A 437 -0.37 16.11 -18.42
C SER A 437 0.21 15.47 -19.69
N GLY A 438 0.67 14.23 -19.58
CA GLY A 438 0.80 13.34 -20.72
C GLY A 438 -0.58 12.75 -21.06
N PRO A 439 -0.90 12.52 -22.34
CA PRO A 439 -2.17 11.93 -22.73
C PRO A 439 -2.29 10.49 -22.18
N CYS A 440 -3.42 10.17 -21.53
CA CYS A 440 -3.83 8.77 -21.32
C CYS A 440 -4.20 8.21 -22.70
N ARG A 441 -3.26 7.48 -23.33
CA ARG A 441 -3.51 6.83 -24.61
C ARG A 441 -4.62 5.78 -24.46
N SER A 442 -5.50 5.70 -25.44
CA SER A 442 -6.56 4.67 -25.55
C SER A 442 -6.02 3.23 -25.48
N ASN A 443 -4.73 3.03 -25.79
CA ASN A 443 -3.99 1.81 -25.48
C ASN A 443 -3.14 2.00 -24.21
N PHE A 444 -3.57 1.38 -23.10
CA PHE A 444 -2.98 1.37 -21.74
C PHE A 444 -1.50 0.90 -21.62
N ARG A 445 -0.76 0.78 -22.72
CA ARG A 445 0.64 0.32 -22.71
C ARG A 445 1.61 1.36 -22.14
N ASN A 446 1.37 2.66 -22.32
CA ASN A 446 2.39 3.71 -22.07
C ASN A 446 2.05 4.77 -21.00
N CYS A 447 1.13 4.53 -20.06
CA CYS A 447 0.99 5.38 -18.85
C CYS A 447 2.14 5.11 -17.85
N GLN A 448 3.39 5.26 -18.28
CA GLN A 448 4.58 5.14 -17.41
C GLN A 448 4.88 6.45 -16.67
N SER A 449 4.49 7.60 -17.21
CA SER A 449 4.90 8.92 -16.71
C SER A 449 4.30 9.33 -15.35
N LEU A 450 3.33 8.57 -14.83
CA LEU A 450 2.66 8.91 -13.57
C LEU A 450 3.32 8.28 -12.33
N PHE A 451 4.23 7.30 -12.49
CA PHE A 451 4.75 6.51 -11.37
C PHE A 451 6.22 6.08 -11.50
N GLN A 452 7.05 6.90 -12.15
CA GLN A 452 8.51 6.70 -12.20
C GLN A 452 9.25 7.14 -10.92
N PHE A 453 8.58 7.20 -9.75
CA PHE A 453 9.17 7.77 -8.53
C PHE A 453 8.96 6.89 -7.29
#